data_AF-A0A510DXA3-F1
#
_entry.id   AF-A0A510DXA3-F1
#
_cell.length_a   1.000
_cell.length_b   1.000
_cell.length_c   1.000
_cell.angle_alpha   90.00
_cell.angle_beta   90.00
_cell.angle_gamma   90.00
#
_symmetry.space_group_name_H-M   'P 1'
#
loop_
_entity.id
_entity.type
_entity.pdbx_description
1 polymer ?
#
loop_
_entity_poly.entity_id
_entity_poly.type
_entity_poly.pdbx_seq_one_letter_code
_entity_poly.pdbx_strand_id
1 'polypeptide(L)'
;MKVEIKSLISEKDLKWYTVFLFVAFFLQFFYQVIFPISYLPLSIPGKITLEYLGTAGIYLGYGASFLIAIAMSGKIKSLIPLAVVDVLSPVFNHSLPFTILGIAVSIVVIVESFLRRKGLDTLFLLPTLALISFSMISAVTIDSLNFTFNPGYTYMFLLSVVTFAFFTFWGKQSKKDVIKYLVSIPSLFLFLPLYFLVESNRFMFMIMDMTFSAIYGISFNDPNNLGLFLLLLSISTYLSLVTALRRNGMAGLGYFMVISDVFMGITGFHLMEYIFLVAMGFSMITYKDTAREKGREALSKTMEVHDSSSIH
;
A
#
# COMPACT_ATOMS: atom_id res chain seq x y z
N MET A 1 -23.76 -7.93 -27.01
CA MET A 1 -24.13 -8.65 -25.77
C MET A 1 -23.14 -8.23 -24.68
N LYS A 2 -23.51 -7.31 -23.78
CA LYS A 2 -22.69 -6.96 -22.61
C LYS A 2 -22.89 -8.06 -21.57
N VAL A 3 -21.89 -8.90 -21.37
CA VAL A 3 -21.87 -9.80 -20.22
C VAL A 3 -21.57 -8.94 -19.00
N GLU A 4 -22.63 -8.51 -18.29
CA GLU A 4 -22.48 -8.00 -16.94
C GLU A 4 -22.14 -9.19 -16.04
N ILE A 5 -20.86 -9.34 -15.72
CA ILE A 5 -20.44 -10.12 -14.56
C ILE A 5 -21.00 -9.37 -13.36
N LYS A 6 -22.22 -9.70 -12.92
CA LYS A 6 -22.69 -9.33 -11.59
C LYS A 6 -21.64 -9.87 -10.62
N SER A 7 -21.04 -8.99 -9.83
CA SER A 7 -20.09 -9.42 -8.81
C SER A 7 -20.78 -10.45 -7.93
N LEU A 8 -20.23 -11.67 -7.88
CA LEU A 8 -20.72 -12.78 -7.06
C LEU A 8 -20.65 -12.49 -5.56
N ILE A 9 -20.04 -11.36 -5.18
CA ILE A 9 -19.68 -10.96 -3.83
C ILE A 9 -20.44 -9.67 -3.49
N SER A 10 -21.09 -9.64 -2.32
CA SER A 10 -21.82 -8.47 -1.85
C SER A 10 -20.87 -7.43 -1.24
N GLU A 11 -21.31 -6.17 -1.18
CA GLU A 11 -20.56 -5.07 -0.53
C GLU A 11 -20.29 -5.35 0.97
N LYS A 12 -21.13 -6.18 1.59
CA LYS A 12 -20.98 -6.64 2.98
C LYS A 12 -19.80 -7.59 3.14
N ASP A 13 -19.54 -8.42 2.13
CA ASP A 13 -18.44 -9.39 2.10
C ASP A 13 -17.10 -8.68 1.86
N LEU A 14 -17.10 -7.62 1.04
CA LEU A 14 -15.91 -6.79 0.81
C LEU A 14 -15.36 -6.23 2.11
N LYS A 15 -16.22 -5.76 3.03
CA LYS A 15 -15.81 -5.26 4.34
C LYS A 15 -15.06 -6.32 5.15
N TRP A 16 -15.55 -7.55 5.16
CA TRP A 16 -14.91 -8.66 5.88
C TRP A 16 -13.58 -9.04 5.25
N TYR A 17 -13.50 -9.05 3.91
CA TYR A 17 -12.24 -9.29 3.21
C TYR A 17 -11.22 -8.21 3.50
N THR A 18 -11.63 -6.93 3.60
CA THR A 18 -10.72 -5.83 4.01
C THR A 18 -10.19 -6.01 5.43
N VAL A 19 -11.03 -6.46 6.37
CA VAL A 19 -10.59 -6.76 7.75
C VAL A 19 -9.60 -7.91 7.76
N PHE A 20 -9.88 -8.96 7.00
CA PHE A 20 -9.01 -10.12 6.89
C PHE A 20 -7.67 -9.77 6.26
N LEU A 21 -7.69 -8.97 5.19
CA LEU A 21 -6.49 -8.42 4.55
C LEU A 21 -5.68 -7.57 5.53
N PHE A 22 -6.32 -6.73 6.34
CA PHE A 22 -5.62 -5.96 7.38
C PHE A 22 -4.90 -6.87 8.39
N VAL A 23 -5.56 -7.93 8.86
CA VAL A 23 -4.93 -8.90 9.78
C VAL A 23 -3.76 -9.60 9.11
N ALA A 24 -3.91 -10.02 7.85
CA ALA A 24 -2.84 -10.64 7.09
C ALA A 24 -1.62 -9.72 6.95
N PHE A 25 -1.84 -8.45 6.59
CA PHE A 25 -0.78 -7.43 6.49
C PHE A 25 -0.11 -7.13 7.83
N PHE A 26 -0.88 -7.09 8.92
CA PHE A 26 -0.32 -6.92 10.25
C PHE A 26 0.57 -8.12 10.65
N LEU A 27 0.17 -9.34 10.30
CA LEU A 27 0.97 -10.53 10.54
C LEU A 27 2.22 -10.55 9.65
N GLN A 28 2.08 -10.25 8.36
CA GLN A 28 3.17 -10.11 7.40
C GLN A 28 4.18 -9.07 7.88
N PHE A 29 3.74 -7.97 8.49
CA PHE A 29 4.62 -6.97 9.08
C PHE A 29 5.60 -7.56 10.12
N PHE A 30 5.21 -8.57 10.91
CA PHE A 30 6.16 -9.25 11.81
C PHE A 30 7.29 -9.92 11.03
N TYR A 31 6.96 -10.61 9.93
CA TYR A 31 7.99 -11.17 9.05
C TYR A 31 8.93 -10.07 8.53
N GLN A 32 8.33 -8.99 8.02
CA GLN A 32 9.05 -7.87 7.41
C GLN A 32 9.93 -7.10 8.39
N VAL A 33 9.64 -7.11 9.69
CA VAL A 33 10.47 -6.48 10.74
C VAL A 33 11.50 -7.44 11.32
N ILE A 34 11.16 -8.71 11.48
CA ILE A 34 12.02 -9.69 12.15
C ILE A 34 13.08 -10.23 11.22
N PHE A 35 12.71 -10.53 9.98
CA PHE A 35 13.66 -10.95 8.95
C PHE A 35 14.87 -10.00 8.86
N PRO A 36 14.70 -8.67 8.83
CA PRO A 36 15.81 -7.72 8.92
C PRO A 36 16.76 -7.89 10.10
N ILE A 37 16.18 -8.00 11.29
CA ILE A 37 16.93 -8.01 12.56
C ILE A 37 17.55 -9.40 12.79
N SER A 38 17.01 -10.43 12.15
CA SER A 38 17.43 -11.82 12.31
C SER A 38 18.84 -12.14 11.82
N TYR A 39 19.39 -11.30 10.93
CA TYR A 39 20.77 -11.38 10.43
C TYR A 39 21.78 -10.77 11.41
N LEU A 40 21.31 -9.99 12.38
CA LEU A 40 22.15 -9.48 13.45
C LEU A 40 22.36 -10.59 14.49
N PRO A 41 23.52 -10.63 15.17
CA PRO A 41 23.80 -11.57 16.24
C PRO A 41 23.03 -11.19 17.53
N LEU A 42 21.71 -11.06 17.43
CA LEU A 42 20.79 -10.67 18.49
C LEU A 42 19.83 -11.83 18.77
N SER A 43 19.69 -12.24 20.03
CA SER A 43 18.67 -13.23 20.40
C SER A 43 17.30 -12.55 20.45
N ILE A 44 16.48 -12.77 19.42
CA ILE A 44 15.09 -12.31 19.42
C ILE A 44 14.23 -13.34 20.17
N PRO A 45 13.60 -12.98 21.30
CA PRO A 45 12.71 -13.89 22.03
C PRO A 45 11.56 -14.35 21.11
N GLY A 46 11.34 -15.66 21.02
CA GLY A 46 10.25 -16.22 20.21
C GLY A 46 10.41 -16.03 18.69
N LYS A 47 11.64 -15.81 18.18
CA LYS A 47 11.95 -15.63 16.74
C LYS A 47 11.18 -16.60 15.83
N ILE A 48 11.29 -17.90 16.11
CA ILE A 48 10.65 -18.96 15.31
C ILE A 48 9.12 -18.80 15.27
N THR A 49 8.50 -18.51 16.42
CA THR A 49 7.05 -18.30 16.49
C THR A 49 6.62 -17.10 15.66
N LEU A 50 7.39 -16.01 15.72
CA LEU A 50 7.09 -14.80 14.97
C LEU A 50 7.32 -14.97 13.46
N GLU A 51 8.33 -15.75 13.06
CA GLU A 51 8.54 -16.14 11.66
C GLU A 51 7.34 -16.94 11.14
N TYR A 52 6.86 -17.95 11.88
CA TYR A 52 5.67 -18.72 11.48
C TYR A 52 4.41 -17.87 11.38
N LEU A 53 4.18 -16.97 12.35
CA LEU A 53 3.06 -16.02 12.28
C LEU A 53 3.17 -15.10 11.07
N GLY A 54 4.38 -14.63 10.78
CA GLY A 54 4.71 -13.83 9.62
C GLY A 54 4.43 -14.54 8.30
N THR A 55 4.91 -15.78 8.15
CA THR A 55 4.66 -16.63 6.98
C THR A 55 3.17 -16.96 6.83
N ALA A 56 2.46 -17.23 7.93
CA ALA A 56 1.00 -17.38 7.89
C ALA A 56 0.32 -16.09 7.39
N GLY A 57 0.80 -14.93 7.82
CA GLY A 57 0.37 -13.62 7.35
C GLY A 57 0.50 -13.46 5.83
N ILE A 58 1.64 -13.84 5.26
CA ILE A 58 1.90 -13.82 3.81
C ILE A 58 0.86 -14.67 3.06
N TYR A 59 0.69 -15.95 3.44
CA TYR A 59 -0.29 -16.83 2.78
C TYR A 59 -1.74 -16.36 2.93
N LEU A 60 -2.09 -15.81 4.11
CA LEU A 60 -3.39 -15.21 4.33
C LEU A 60 -3.58 -13.95 3.46
N GLY A 61 -2.52 -13.16 3.29
CA GLY A 61 -2.48 -11.95 2.48
C GLY A 61 -2.76 -12.26 1.02
N TYR A 62 -2.11 -13.30 0.51
CA TYR A 62 -2.31 -13.86 -0.83
C TYR A 62 -3.76 -14.32 -1.08
N GLY A 63 -4.35 -15.08 -0.15
CA GLY A 63 -5.75 -15.48 -0.27
C GLY A 63 -6.72 -14.30 -0.18
N ALA A 64 -6.46 -13.36 0.71
CA ALA A 64 -7.28 -12.16 0.90
C ALA A 64 -7.22 -11.22 -0.32
N SER A 65 -6.03 -11.04 -0.90
CA SER A 65 -5.82 -10.18 -2.06
C SER A 65 -6.53 -10.72 -3.28
N PHE A 66 -6.50 -12.04 -3.48
CA PHE A 66 -7.26 -12.73 -4.52
C PHE A 66 -8.77 -12.48 -4.39
N LEU A 67 -9.34 -12.65 -3.20
CA LEU A 67 -10.78 -12.43 -2.97
C LEU A 67 -11.18 -10.97 -3.21
N ILE A 68 -10.34 -10.02 -2.78
CA ILE A 68 -10.55 -8.59 -3.01
C ILE A 68 -10.43 -8.24 -4.50
N ALA A 69 -9.46 -8.82 -5.20
CA ALA A 69 -9.30 -8.63 -6.64
C ALA A 69 -10.53 -9.10 -7.41
N ILE A 70 -11.10 -10.28 -7.05
CA ILE A 70 -12.36 -10.76 -7.63
C ILE A 70 -13.51 -9.83 -7.28
N ALA A 71 -13.65 -9.42 -6.01
CA ALA A 71 -14.74 -8.54 -5.59
C ALA A 71 -14.72 -7.18 -6.30
N MET A 72 -13.53 -6.64 -6.54
CA MET A 72 -13.33 -5.35 -7.22
C MET A 72 -13.32 -5.46 -8.76
N SER A 73 -13.21 -6.66 -9.31
CA SER A 73 -13.11 -6.91 -10.76
C SER A 73 -14.29 -6.37 -11.58
N GLY A 74 -15.48 -6.27 -10.97
CA GLY A 74 -16.65 -5.66 -11.60
C GLY A 74 -16.43 -4.20 -12.01
N LYS A 75 -15.56 -3.48 -11.29
CA LYS A 75 -15.18 -2.08 -11.61
C LYS A 75 -13.84 -1.98 -12.31
N ILE A 76 -12.86 -2.81 -11.99
CA ILE A 76 -11.49 -2.77 -12.56
C ILE A 76 -11.21 -4.14 -13.18
N LYS A 77 -11.42 -4.28 -14.49
CA LYS A 77 -11.47 -5.60 -15.14
C LYS A 77 -10.12 -6.29 -15.17
N SER A 78 -9.04 -5.52 -15.24
CA SER A 78 -7.67 -6.03 -15.20
C SER A 78 -7.28 -6.70 -13.87
N LEU A 79 -8.09 -6.58 -12.80
CA LEU A 79 -7.86 -7.36 -11.57
C LEU A 79 -8.04 -8.86 -11.78
N ILE A 80 -8.80 -9.30 -12.77
CA ILE A 80 -8.95 -10.73 -13.10
C ILE A 80 -7.63 -11.33 -13.60
N PRO A 81 -7.01 -10.81 -14.68
CA PRO A 81 -5.72 -11.33 -15.11
C PRO A 81 -4.67 -11.16 -14.01
N LEU A 82 -4.71 -10.10 -13.20
CA LEU A 82 -3.79 -9.94 -12.07
C LEU A 82 -3.92 -11.11 -11.08
N ALA A 83 -5.15 -11.43 -10.67
CA ALA A 83 -5.43 -12.55 -9.77
C ALA A 83 -5.01 -13.91 -10.36
N VAL A 84 -5.12 -14.10 -11.67
CA VAL A 84 -4.68 -15.33 -12.34
C VAL A 84 -3.16 -15.45 -12.32
N VAL A 85 -2.43 -14.38 -12.66
CA VAL A 85 -0.96 -14.40 -12.62
C VAL A 85 -0.49 -14.57 -11.17
N ASP A 86 -1.21 -13.98 -10.20
CA ASP A 86 -0.91 -14.17 -8.78
C ASP A 86 -0.98 -15.64 -8.41
N VAL A 87 -2.12 -16.31 -8.62
CA VAL A 87 -2.34 -17.74 -8.35
C VAL A 87 -1.29 -18.65 -9.00
N LEU A 88 -0.84 -18.30 -10.20
CA LEU A 88 0.15 -19.09 -10.95
C LEU A 88 1.59 -18.78 -10.54
N SER A 89 1.85 -17.70 -9.80
CA SER A 89 3.21 -17.27 -9.46
C SER A 89 4.06 -18.31 -8.71
N PRO A 90 3.54 -19.15 -7.79
CA PRO A 90 4.36 -20.17 -7.15
C PRO A 90 4.89 -21.23 -8.13
N VAL A 91 4.13 -21.52 -9.19
CA VAL A 91 4.51 -22.50 -10.24
C VAL A 91 5.58 -21.93 -11.16
N PHE A 92 5.58 -20.61 -11.38
CA PHE A 92 6.46 -19.94 -12.34
C PHE A 92 7.47 -18.98 -11.69
N ASN A 93 7.80 -19.18 -10.40
CA ASN A 93 8.59 -18.25 -9.57
C ASN A 93 10.00 -17.91 -10.11
N HIS A 94 10.52 -18.66 -11.10
CA HIS A 94 11.82 -18.39 -11.74
C HIS A 94 11.73 -18.09 -13.24
N SER A 95 10.51 -17.89 -13.75
CA SER A 95 10.29 -17.62 -15.16
C SER A 95 10.34 -16.11 -15.43
N LEU A 96 11.39 -15.68 -16.14
CA LEU A 96 11.52 -14.30 -16.61
C LEU A 96 10.29 -13.85 -17.44
N PRO A 97 9.82 -14.61 -18.45
CA PRO A 97 8.61 -14.25 -19.18
C PRO A 97 7.39 -14.06 -18.28
N PHE A 98 7.25 -14.88 -17.24
CA PHE A 98 6.14 -14.79 -16.30
C PHE A 98 6.23 -13.56 -15.40
N THR A 99 7.44 -13.21 -14.96
CA THR A 99 7.71 -11.99 -14.17
C THR A 99 7.37 -10.74 -14.97
N ILE A 100 7.79 -10.69 -16.24
CA ILE A 100 7.45 -9.59 -17.17
C ILE A 100 5.93 -9.50 -17.36
N LEU A 101 5.25 -10.65 -17.51
CA LEU A 101 3.79 -10.69 -17.62
C LEU A 101 3.11 -10.13 -16.36
N GLY A 102 3.56 -10.53 -15.16
CA GLY A 102 3.00 -10.03 -13.90
C GLY A 102 3.13 -8.52 -13.75
N ILE A 103 4.27 -7.96 -14.14
CA ILE A 103 4.50 -6.52 -14.11
C ILE A 103 3.66 -5.80 -15.16
N ALA A 104 3.59 -6.32 -16.38
CA ALA A 104 2.75 -5.75 -17.42
C ALA A 104 1.28 -5.69 -16.99
N VAL A 105 0.75 -6.78 -16.42
CA VAL A 105 -0.62 -6.84 -15.90
C VAL A 105 -0.81 -5.88 -14.72
N SER A 106 0.17 -5.79 -13.82
CA SER A 106 0.15 -4.86 -12.68
C SER A 106 0.09 -3.40 -13.12
N ILE A 107 0.90 -3.02 -14.11
CA ILE A 107 0.88 -1.68 -14.72
C ILE A 107 -0.49 -1.40 -15.35
N VAL A 108 -1.06 -2.37 -16.08
CA VAL A 108 -2.40 -2.23 -16.66
C VAL A 108 -3.46 -2.01 -15.56
N VAL A 109 -3.38 -2.72 -14.44
CA VAL A 109 -4.26 -2.52 -13.28
C VAL A 109 -4.12 -1.12 -12.72
N ILE A 110 -2.90 -0.66 -12.47
CA ILE A 110 -2.61 0.66 -11.91
C ILE A 110 -3.15 1.77 -12.83
N VAL A 111 -2.89 1.66 -14.13
CA VAL A 111 -3.36 2.63 -15.14
C VAL A 111 -4.88 2.61 -15.27
N GLU A 112 -5.51 1.43 -15.37
CA GLU A 112 -6.97 1.32 -15.43
C GLU A 112 -7.61 1.93 -14.17
N SER A 113 -7.05 1.63 -13.00
CA SER A 113 -7.49 2.13 -11.69
C SER A 113 -7.40 3.66 -11.63
N PHE A 114 -6.28 4.24 -12.08
CA PHE A 114 -6.07 5.67 -12.15
C PHE A 114 -7.08 6.35 -13.07
N LEU A 115 -7.23 5.85 -14.31
CA LEU A 115 -8.10 6.45 -15.33
C LEU A 115 -9.59 6.37 -14.98
N ARG A 116 -10.01 5.35 -14.22
CA ARG A 116 -11.41 5.21 -13.78
C ARG A 116 -11.80 6.18 -12.69
N ARG A 117 -10.86 6.68 -11.89
CA ARG A 117 -11.16 7.63 -10.80
C ARG A 117 -11.29 9.05 -11.34
N LYS A 118 -12.54 9.49 -11.52
CA LYS A 118 -12.86 10.88 -11.88
C LYS A 118 -12.74 11.80 -10.65
N GLY A 119 -11.79 12.72 -10.67
CA GLY A 119 -11.58 13.73 -9.63
C GLY A 119 -10.22 14.42 -9.76
N LEU A 120 -10.15 15.72 -9.47
CA LEU A 120 -8.86 16.44 -9.43
C LEU A 120 -7.95 15.93 -8.31
N ASP A 121 -8.52 15.35 -7.25
CA ASP A 121 -7.75 14.76 -6.17
C ASP A 121 -6.93 13.54 -6.62
N THR A 122 -7.35 12.86 -7.69
CA THR A 122 -6.58 11.77 -8.30
C THR A 122 -5.20 12.21 -8.80
N LEU A 123 -5.02 13.48 -9.19
CA LEU A 123 -3.72 13.99 -9.66
C LEU A 123 -2.65 13.93 -8.57
N PHE A 124 -3.03 14.04 -7.30
CA PHE A 124 -2.11 13.90 -6.17
C PHE A 124 -1.56 12.47 -6.01
N LEU A 125 -2.13 11.48 -6.69
CA LEU A 125 -1.65 10.10 -6.70
C LEU A 125 -0.60 9.85 -7.79
N LEU A 126 -0.32 10.82 -8.67
CA LEU A 126 0.66 10.67 -9.75
C LEU A 126 2.07 10.32 -9.23
N PRO A 127 2.60 10.97 -8.18
CA PRO A 127 3.91 10.58 -7.64
C PRO A 127 3.92 9.20 -7.02
N THR A 128 2.82 8.76 -6.40
CA THR A 128 2.67 7.38 -5.92
C THR A 128 2.66 6.38 -7.08
N LEU A 129 1.95 6.69 -8.18
CA LEU A 129 1.95 5.88 -9.39
C LEU A 129 3.35 5.77 -10.01
N ALA A 130 4.08 6.89 -10.05
CA ALA A 130 5.46 6.92 -10.52
C ALA A 130 6.36 6.05 -9.63
N LEU A 131 6.32 6.25 -8.31
CA LEU A 131 7.08 5.45 -7.34
C LEU A 131 6.86 3.95 -7.55
N ILE A 132 5.60 3.52 -7.68
CA ILE A 132 5.24 2.12 -7.93
C ILE A 132 5.84 1.64 -9.26
N SER A 133 5.61 2.36 -10.34
CA SER A 133 6.05 1.97 -11.68
C SER A 133 7.57 1.84 -11.76
N PHE A 134 8.30 2.82 -11.25
CA PHE A 134 9.77 2.78 -11.23
C PHE A 134 10.31 1.68 -10.33
N SER A 135 9.65 1.38 -9.20
CA SER A 135 10.08 0.27 -8.32
C SER A 135 9.86 -1.09 -9.00
N MET A 136 8.74 -1.28 -9.70
CA MET A 136 8.50 -2.49 -10.51
C MET A 136 9.52 -2.64 -11.65
N ILE A 137 9.91 -1.55 -12.31
CA ILE A 137 10.98 -1.57 -13.33
C ILE A 137 12.32 -1.96 -12.70
N SER A 138 12.62 -1.38 -11.53
CA SER A 138 13.85 -1.64 -10.79
C SER A 138 13.99 -3.13 -10.46
N ALA A 139 12.89 -3.74 -10.02
CA ALA A 139 12.82 -5.16 -9.71
C ALA A 139 13.26 -6.04 -10.88
N VAL A 140 12.74 -5.78 -12.09
CA VAL A 140 13.16 -6.52 -13.30
C VAL A 140 14.62 -6.29 -13.60
N THR A 141 15.06 -5.04 -13.53
CA THR A 141 16.45 -4.72 -13.89
C THR A 141 17.44 -5.40 -12.95
N ILE A 142 17.12 -5.47 -11.65
CA ILE A 142 17.98 -6.07 -10.63
C ILE A 142 17.89 -7.60 -10.70
N ASP A 143 16.69 -8.18 -10.57
CA ASP A 143 16.52 -9.63 -10.44
C ASP A 143 16.71 -10.38 -11.76
N SER A 144 16.42 -9.74 -12.90
CA SER A 144 16.42 -10.42 -14.21
C SER A 144 17.55 -9.97 -15.15
N LEU A 145 17.98 -8.71 -15.06
CA LEU A 145 18.99 -8.15 -15.97
C LEU A 145 20.33 -7.89 -15.28
N ASN A 146 20.44 -8.14 -13.97
CA ASN A 146 21.63 -7.86 -13.15
C ASN A 146 22.15 -6.42 -13.32
N PHE A 147 21.24 -5.47 -13.54
CA PHE A 147 21.52 -4.06 -13.73
C PHE A 147 20.94 -3.25 -12.58
N THR A 148 21.78 -2.48 -11.90
CA THR A 148 21.35 -1.61 -10.82
C THR A 148 20.73 -0.34 -11.38
N PHE A 149 19.40 -0.21 -11.24
CA PHE A 149 18.68 1.02 -11.52
C PHE A 149 18.28 1.69 -10.20
N ASN A 150 18.82 2.87 -9.89
CA ASN A 150 18.50 3.62 -8.67
C ASN A 150 17.98 5.03 -9.02
N PRO A 151 16.66 5.24 -9.09
CA PRO A 151 16.06 6.53 -9.42
C PRO A 151 16.05 7.54 -8.25
N GLY A 152 16.68 7.23 -7.12
CA GLY A 152 16.60 8.04 -5.91
C GLY A 152 15.31 7.78 -5.12
N TYR A 153 15.12 6.53 -4.68
CA TYR A 153 13.90 6.06 -4.03
C TYR A 153 13.41 6.92 -2.87
N THR A 154 14.32 7.42 -2.00
CA THR A 154 13.94 8.26 -0.86
C THR A 154 13.25 9.55 -1.30
N TYR A 155 13.72 10.20 -2.37
CA TYR A 155 13.10 11.44 -2.88
C TYR A 155 11.80 11.16 -3.63
N MET A 156 11.73 10.06 -4.37
CA MET A 156 10.46 9.61 -4.96
C MET A 156 9.42 9.30 -3.88
N PHE A 157 9.86 8.69 -2.78
CA PHE A 157 9.01 8.41 -1.63
C PHE A 157 8.55 9.70 -0.98
N LEU A 158 9.46 10.65 -0.72
CA LEU A 158 9.13 11.98 -0.21
C LEU A 158 8.02 12.65 -1.04
N LEU A 159 8.19 12.70 -2.36
CA LEU A 159 7.19 13.28 -3.26
C LEU A 159 5.84 12.55 -3.15
N SER A 160 5.85 11.22 -3.13
CA SER A 160 4.65 10.40 -2.92
C SER A 160 3.95 10.70 -1.58
N VAL A 161 4.70 10.82 -0.48
CA VAL A 161 4.14 11.15 0.84
C VAL A 161 3.55 12.55 0.87
N VAL A 162 4.25 13.55 0.34
CA VAL A 162 3.80 14.94 0.30
C VAL A 162 2.52 15.06 -0.53
N THR A 163 2.49 14.47 -1.73
CA THR A 163 1.27 14.53 -2.55
C THR A 163 0.15 13.68 -1.97
N PHE A 164 0.44 12.54 -1.34
CA PHE A 164 -0.57 11.78 -0.64
C PHE A 164 -1.12 12.52 0.59
N ALA A 165 -0.34 13.39 1.25
CA ALA A 165 -0.85 14.30 2.27
C ALA A 165 -1.86 15.29 1.66
N PHE A 166 -1.56 15.90 0.52
CA PHE A 166 -2.52 16.73 -0.21
C PHE A 166 -3.78 15.94 -0.57
N PHE A 167 -3.64 14.71 -1.09
CA PHE A 167 -4.77 13.81 -1.33
C PHE A 167 -5.60 13.58 -0.06
N THR A 168 -4.96 13.24 1.06
CA THR A 168 -5.59 12.94 2.35
C THR A 168 -6.36 14.14 2.88
N PHE A 169 -5.76 15.33 2.78
CA PHE A 169 -6.29 16.57 3.32
C PHE A 169 -7.22 17.33 2.36
N TRP A 170 -7.27 16.95 1.08
CA TRP A 170 -8.11 17.62 0.08
C TRP A 170 -9.62 17.59 0.40
N GLY A 171 -10.29 18.71 0.15
CA GLY A 171 -11.73 18.91 0.33
C GLY A 171 -12.09 19.55 1.68
N LYS A 172 -13.40 19.83 1.89
CA LYS A 172 -13.90 20.48 3.11
C LYS A 172 -13.57 19.67 4.37
N GLN A 173 -13.19 20.39 5.42
CA GLN A 173 -12.81 19.83 6.71
C GLN A 173 -13.93 20.05 7.74
N SER A 174 -14.25 19.02 8.52
CA SER A 174 -15.22 19.10 9.60
C SER A 174 -14.53 19.10 10.97
N LYS A 175 -15.19 19.65 12.01
CA LYS A 175 -14.67 19.58 13.40
C LYS A 175 -14.43 18.13 13.86
N LYS A 176 -15.21 17.18 13.34
CA LYS A 176 -15.06 15.73 13.63
C LYS A 176 -13.78 15.14 13.02
N ASP A 177 -13.20 15.77 12.00
CA ASP A 177 -11.95 15.29 11.39
C ASP A 177 -10.74 15.54 12.30
N VAL A 178 -10.79 16.53 13.18
CA VAL A 178 -9.76 16.78 14.21
C VAL A 178 -9.58 15.55 15.11
N ILE A 179 -10.68 14.93 15.55
CA ILE A 179 -10.63 13.73 16.39
C ILE A 179 -9.93 12.60 15.63
N LYS A 180 -10.21 12.43 14.33
CA LYS A 180 -9.57 11.40 13.50
C LYS A 180 -8.08 11.63 13.36
N TYR A 181 -7.64 12.89 13.24
CA TYR A 181 -6.21 13.23 13.22
C TYR A 181 -5.53 12.86 14.53
N LEU A 182 -6.14 13.21 15.67
CA LEU A 182 -5.60 12.89 16.99
C LEU A 182 -5.54 11.39 17.24
N VAL A 183 -6.60 10.65 16.90
CA VAL A 183 -6.66 9.19 17.05
C VAL A 183 -5.65 8.47 16.16
N SER A 184 -5.20 9.09 15.06
CA SER A 184 -4.16 8.53 14.22
C SER A 184 -2.73 8.77 14.71
N ILE A 185 -2.49 9.71 15.63
CA ILE A 185 -1.13 10.02 16.12
C ILE A 185 -0.36 8.77 16.61
N PRO A 186 -0.97 7.83 17.36
CA PRO A 186 -0.30 6.60 17.78
C PRO A 186 0.33 5.80 16.65
N SER A 187 -0.19 5.86 15.41
CA SER A 187 0.40 5.09 14.31
C SER A 187 1.77 5.61 13.88
N LEU A 188 2.10 6.90 14.13
CA LEU A 188 3.45 7.43 13.91
C LEU A 188 4.49 6.62 14.67
N PHE A 189 4.14 6.14 15.87
CA PHE A 189 5.05 5.42 16.76
C PHE A 189 5.40 4.01 16.27
N LEU A 190 4.84 3.55 15.15
CA LEU A 190 5.27 2.30 14.52
C LEU A 190 6.71 2.39 14.02
N PHE A 191 7.12 3.54 13.47
CA PHE A 191 8.45 3.74 12.89
C PHE A 191 9.22 4.92 13.50
N LEU A 192 8.53 5.87 14.15
CA LEU A 192 9.16 7.07 14.71
C LEU A 192 10.23 6.78 15.78
N PRO A 193 10.10 5.74 16.64
CA PRO A 193 11.17 5.35 17.56
C PRO A 193 12.46 4.93 16.82
N LEU A 194 12.34 4.26 15.67
CA LEU A 194 13.49 3.86 14.87
C LEU A 194 14.21 5.06 14.28
N TYR A 195 13.47 6.10 13.87
CA TYR A 195 14.06 7.37 13.42
C TYR A 195 14.95 7.97 14.52
N PHE A 196 14.43 8.17 15.74
CA PHE A 196 15.23 8.72 16.83
C PHE A 196 16.42 7.84 17.20
N LEU A 197 16.26 6.52 17.14
CA LEU A 197 17.32 5.57 17.42
C LEU A 197 18.47 5.67 16.40
N VAL A 198 18.13 5.76 15.11
CA VAL A 198 19.10 5.85 14.01
C VAL A 198 19.82 7.20 14.00
N GLU A 199 19.10 8.31 14.23
CA GLU A 199 19.68 9.66 14.28
C GLU A 199 20.63 9.86 15.47
N SER A 200 20.34 9.23 16.61
CA SER A 200 21.14 9.40 17.83
C SER A 200 22.30 8.40 17.95
N ASN A 201 22.31 7.32 17.15
CA ASN A 201 23.26 6.23 17.31
C ASN A 201 23.86 5.80 15.96
N ARG A 202 25.11 6.20 15.71
CA ARG A 202 25.86 5.86 14.49
C ARG A 202 26.04 4.35 14.27
N PHE A 203 26.13 3.55 15.34
CA PHE A 203 26.21 2.10 15.20
C PHE A 203 24.88 1.52 14.71
N MET A 204 23.77 1.99 15.27
CA MET A 204 22.45 1.60 14.80
C MET A 204 22.19 2.07 13.37
N PHE A 205 22.65 3.28 13.03
CA PHE A 205 22.62 3.77 11.66
C PHE A 205 23.26 2.79 10.68
N MET A 206 24.52 2.39 10.91
CA MET A 206 25.23 1.49 9.99
C MET A 206 24.54 0.13 9.87
N ILE A 207 24.06 -0.42 10.98
CA ILE A 207 23.30 -1.67 10.98
C ILE A 207 22.03 -1.54 10.15
N MET A 208 21.23 -0.52 10.42
CA MET A 208 19.94 -0.32 9.76
C MET A 208 20.09 0.04 8.29
N ASP A 209 21.14 0.77 7.92
CA ASP A 209 21.46 1.09 6.53
C ASP A 209 21.76 -0.18 5.71
N MET A 210 22.60 -1.06 6.24
CA MET A 210 22.89 -2.37 5.63
C MET A 210 21.64 -3.25 5.56
N THR A 211 20.92 -3.35 6.67
CA THR A 211 19.74 -4.20 6.82
C THR A 211 18.59 -3.75 5.91
N PHE A 212 18.24 -2.46 5.90
CA PHE A 212 17.17 -1.94 5.05
C PHE A 212 17.55 -2.05 3.57
N SER A 213 18.81 -1.76 3.22
CA SER A 213 19.25 -1.89 1.83
C SER A 213 19.16 -3.32 1.31
N ALA A 214 19.47 -4.31 2.15
CA ALA A 214 19.38 -5.73 1.80
C ALA A 214 17.94 -6.23 1.61
N ILE A 215 16.95 -5.60 2.23
CA ILE A 215 15.56 -6.09 2.28
C ILE A 215 14.66 -5.39 1.29
N TYR A 216 14.84 -4.08 1.22
CA TYR A 216 14.09 -3.22 0.34
C TYR A 216 14.77 -3.07 -1.02
N GLY A 217 15.96 -3.67 -1.23
CA GLY A 217 16.70 -3.54 -2.48
C GLY A 217 17.03 -2.09 -2.87
N ILE A 218 16.92 -1.15 -1.93
CA ILE A 218 17.20 0.27 -2.14
C ILE A 218 18.56 0.62 -1.55
N SER A 219 19.39 1.33 -2.28
CA SER A 219 20.63 1.88 -1.73
C SER A 219 20.40 3.32 -1.29
N PHE A 220 20.70 3.62 -0.03
CA PHE A 220 20.73 4.97 0.50
C PHE A 220 22.05 5.64 0.11
N ASN A 221 22.04 6.36 -1.02
CA ASN A 221 23.25 7.00 -1.56
C ASN A 221 23.80 8.17 -0.72
N ASP A 222 23.04 8.61 0.30
CA ASP A 222 23.40 9.67 1.24
C ASP A 222 23.09 9.17 2.66
N PRO A 223 24.01 9.33 3.64
CA PRO A 223 23.77 8.95 5.02
C PRO A 223 22.49 9.55 5.62
N ASN A 224 22.04 10.72 5.18
CA ASN A 224 20.81 11.34 5.71
C ASN A 224 19.53 10.67 5.18
N ASN A 225 19.63 9.81 4.15
CA ASN A 225 18.46 9.24 3.50
C ASN A 225 17.77 8.16 4.33
N LEU A 226 18.48 7.43 5.19
CA LEU A 226 17.88 6.40 6.06
C LEU A 226 16.97 7.03 7.11
N GLY A 227 17.46 8.08 7.80
CA GLY A 227 16.66 8.83 8.77
C GLY A 227 15.42 9.44 8.12
N LEU A 228 15.59 10.10 6.97
CA LEU A 228 14.48 10.61 6.18
C LEU A 228 13.50 9.51 5.78
N PHE A 229 13.97 8.35 5.34
CA PHE A 229 13.12 7.22 4.96
C PHE A 229 12.27 6.71 6.13
N LEU A 230 12.84 6.56 7.33
CA LEU A 230 12.12 6.14 8.54
C LEU A 230 11.08 7.19 8.98
N LEU A 231 11.42 8.48 8.86
CA LEU A 231 10.48 9.56 9.10
C LEU A 231 9.31 9.51 8.09
N LEU A 232 9.60 9.27 6.81
CA LEU A 232 8.59 9.14 5.76
C LEU A 232 7.69 7.91 5.97
N LEU A 233 8.23 6.77 6.40
CA LEU A 233 7.43 5.60 6.78
C LEU A 233 6.48 5.94 7.93
N SER A 234 6.97 6.65 8.95
CA SER A 234 6.15 7.12 10.08
C SER A 234 5.00 8.01 9.60
N ILE A 235 5.30 9.03 8.81
CA ILE A 235 4.27 9.94 8.26
C ILE A 235 3.29 9.18 7.37
N SER A 236 3.77 8.24 6.55
CA SER A 236 2.93 7.47 5.64
C SER A 236 1.93 6.58 6.35
N THR A 237 2.33 5.92 7.44
CA THR A 237 1.41 5.13 8.27
C THR A 237 0.35 5.99 8.94
N TYR A 238 0.72 7.18 9.41
CA TYR A 238 -0.23 8.18 9.87
C TYR A 238 -1.21 8.62 8.78
N LEU A 239 -0.73 8.95 7.58
CA LEU A 239 -1.59 9.36 6.47
C LEU A 239 -2.52 8.23 6.02
N SER A 240 -2.05 6.98 6.03
CA SER A 240 -2.88 5.80 5.80
C SER A 240 -4.04 5.73 6.78
N LEU A 241 -3.77 5.81 8.08
CA LEU A 241 -4.80 5.71 9.12
C LEU A 241 -5.77 6.90 9.08
N VAL A 242 -5.26 8.12 8.90
CA VAL A 242 -6.11 9.31 8.70
C VAL A 242 -7.01 9.13 7.48
N THR A 243 -6.49 8.62 6.37
CA THR A 243 -7.29 8.37 5.15
C THR A 243 -8.36 7.31 5.40
N ALA A 244 -8.03 6.23 6.12
CA ALA A 244 -8.97 5.18 6.49
C ALA A 244 -10.15 5.73 7.30
N LEU A 245 -9.86 6.57 8.31
CA LEU A 245 -10.86 7.13 9.21
C LEU A 245 -11.65 8.29 8.59
N ARG A 246 -11.00 9.15 7.80
CA ARG A 246 -11.61 10.36 7.24
C ARG A 246 -12.36 10.11 5.93
N ARG A 247 -11.70 9.43 4.98
CA ARG A 247 -12.18 9.28 3.60
C ARG A 247 -12.81 7.90 3.39
N ASN A 248 -11.99 6.87 3.30
CA ASN A 248 -12.41 5.51 2.99
C ASN A 248 -11.38 4.53 3.56
N GLY A 249 -11.87 3.50 4.29
CA GLY A 249 -11.05 2.42 4.84
C GLY A 249 -10.21 1.71 3.77
N MET A 250 -10.81 1.47 2.59
CA MET A 250 -10.10 0.87 1.45
C MET A 250 -8.92 1.73 0.99
N ALA A 251 -9.07 3.05 0.98
CA ALA A 251 -8.01 3.93 0.50
C ALA A 251 -6.86 4.05 1.49
N GLY A 252 -7.16 4.04 2.80
CA GLY A 252 -6.13 4.00 3.82
C GLY A 252 -5.37 2.68 3.82
N LEU A 253 -6.07 1.54 3.80
CA LEU A 253 -5.43 0.22 3.71
C LEU A 253 -4.63 0.08 2.40
N GLY A 254 -5.19 0.48 1.27
CA GLY A 254 -4.50 0.44 -0.02
C GLY A 254 -3.21 1.26 -0.03
N TYR A 255 -3.19 2.43 0.62
CA TYR A 255 -1.95 3.20 0.77
C TYR A 255 -0.95 2.52 1.70
N PHE A 256 -1.41 1.91 2.80
CA PHE A 256 -0.55 1.13 3.70
C PHE A 256 0.13 -0.04 2.97
N MET A 257 -0.61 -0.75 2.13
CA MET A 257 -0.07 -1.83 1.30
C MET A 257 1.00 -1.33 0.33
N VAL A 258 0.74 -0.22 -0.37
CA VAL A 258 1.73 0.37 -1.28
C VAL A 258 3.01 0.72 -0.53
N ILE A 259 2.94 1.45 0.59
CA ILE A 259 4.15 1.91 1.29
C ILE A 259 4.93 0.78 1.98
N SER A 260 4.25 -0.29 2.38
CA SER A 260 4.92 -1.45 2.99
C SER A 260 5.65 -2.23 1.90
N ASP A 261 5.01 -2.55 0.78
CA ASP A 261 5.57 -3.53 -0.16
C ASP A 261 6.30 -2.94 -1.38
N VAL A 262 6.16 -1.65 -1.69
CA VAL A 262 6.72 -1.05 -2.93
C VAL A 262 8.24 -1.22 -3.07
N PHE A 263 8.97 -1.27 -1.96
CA PHE A 263 10.40 -1.50 -1.97
C PHE A 263 10.78 -2.97 -1.73
N MET A 264 9.95 -3.75 -1.04
CA MET A 264 10.23 -5.19 -0.86
C MET A 264 10.16 -5.98 -2.17
N GLY A 265 9.40 -5.47 -3.14
CA GLY A 265 9.37 -5.99 -4.50
C GLY A 265 10.61 -5.71 -5.35
N ILE A 266 11.78 -5.37 -4.79
CA ILE A 266 13.00 -5.09 -5.56
C ILE A 266 14.03 -6.24 -5.52
N THR A 267 14.05 -7.06 -4.46
CA THR A 267 15.02 -8.17 -4.28
C THR A 267 14.45 -9.45 -3.63
N GLY A 268 13.14 -9.50 -3.36
CA GLY A 268 12.55 -10.47 -2.43
C GLY A 268 12.25 -11.87 -3.01
N PHE A 269 12.32 -12.89 -2.15
CA PHE A 269 11.85 -14.28 -2.40
C PHE A 269 10.35 -14.38 -2.78
N HIS A 270 9.59 -13.31 -2.55
CA HIS A 270 8.16 -13.15 -2.85
C HIS A 270 7.91 -11.98 -3.82
N LEU A 271 8.86 -11.72 -4.75
CA LEU A 271 8.82 -10.60 -5.69
C LEU A 271 7.44 -10.38 -6.32
N MET A 272 6.88 -11.46 -6.86
CA MET A 272 5.60 -11.43 -7.55
C MET A 272 4.48 -11.00 -6.61
N GLU A 273 4.41 -11.56 -5.39
CA GLU A 273 3.43 -11.18 -4.38
C GLU A 273 3.51 -9.69 -4.05
N TYR A 274 4.71 -9.14 -3.84
CA TYR A 274 4.86 -7.70 -3.57
C TYR A 274 4.40 -6.83 -4.75
N ILE A 275 4.69 -7.23 -5.99
CA ILE A 275 4.18 -6.55 -7.19
C ILE A 275 2.65 -6.56 -7.22
N PHE A 276 2.03 -7.71 -6.90
CA PHE A 276 0.57 -7.85 -6.84
C PHE A 276 -0.05 -6.99 -5.74
N LEU A 277 0.50 -7.04 -4.54
CA LEU A 277 0.00 -6.30 -3.37
C LEU A 277 0.07 -4.79 -3.61
N VAL A 278 1.12 -4.30 -4.27
CA VAL A 278 1.25 -2.88 -4.61
C VAL A 278 0.23 -2.45 -5.66
N ALA A 279 0.04 -3.24 -6.73
CA ALA A 279 -0.97 -2.95 -7.75
C ALA A 279 -2.39 -2.98 -7.18
N MET A 280 -2.68 -3.97 -6.33
CA MET A 280 -3.95 -4.11 -5.65
C MET A 280 -4.17 -2.96 -4.65
N GLY A 281 -3.16 -2.60 -3.85
CA GLY A 281 -3.21 -1.46 -2.94
C GLY A 281 -3.54 -0.15 -3.66
N PHE A 282 -2.91 0.12 -4.81
CA PHE A 282 -3.24 1.29 -5.63
C PHE A 282 -4.68 1.26 -6.18
N SER A 283 -5.15 0.07 -6.58
CA SER A 283 -6.54 -0.11 -7.00
C SER A 283 -7.53 0.19 -5.86
N MET A 284 -7.18 -0.13 -4.61
CA MET A 284 -7.97 0.18 -3.42
C MET A 284 -7.98 1.67 -3.08
N ILE A 285 -6.85 2.37 -3.23
CA ILE A 285 -6.76 3.84 -3.09
C ILE A 285 -7.77 4.52 -4.00
N THR A 286 -7.86 4.05 -5.24
CA THR A 286 -8.69 4.64 -6.30
C THR A 286 -10.13 4.12 -6.33
N TYR A 287 -10.44 3.10 -5.53
CA TYR A 287 -11.78 2.52 -5.44
C TYR A 287 -12.76 3.49 -4.78
N LYS A 288 -13.68 4.04 -5.58
CA LYS A 288 -14.82 4.81 -5.08
C LYS A 288 -15.95 3.88 -4.63
N ASP A 289 -16.26 3.97 -3.34
CA ASP A 289 -17.45 3.39 -2.74
C ASP A 289 -18.68 4.25 -3.11
N THR A 290 -19.43 3.79 -4.11
CA THR A 290 -20.50 4.55 -4.78
C THR A 290 -21.75 4.66 -3.90
N ALA A 291 -21.95 3.74 -2.95
CA ALA A 291 -23.12 3.72 -2.06
C ALA A 291 -23.03 4.82 -0.99
N ARG A 292 -21.84 5.03 -0.42
CA ARG A 292 -21.60 6.02 0.64
C ARG A 292 -21.63 7.46 0.13
N GLU A 293 -21.23 7.70 -1.11
CA GLU A 293 -21.34 9.01 -1.78
C GLU A 293 -22.79 9.33 -2.14
N LYS A 294 -23.55 8.40 -2.73
CA LYS A 294 -24.98 8.62 -2.99
C LYS A 294 -25.77 8.91 -1.71
N GLY A 295 -25.44 8.23 -0.61
CA GLY A 295 -26.02 8.52 0.70
C GLY A 295 -25.68 9.93 1.20
N ARG A 296 -24.42 10.37 1.05
CA ARG A 296 -23.98 11.73 1.42
C ARG A 296 -24.56 12.82 0.53
N GLU A 297 -24.66 12.60 -0.77
CA GLU A 297 -25.28 13.52 -1.73
C GLU A 297 -26.79 13.60 -1.53
N ALA A 298 -27.46 12.48 -1.21
CA ALA A 298 -28.88 12.48 -0.86
C ALA A 298 -29.13 13.21 0.46
N LEU A 299 -28.27 13.03 1.46
CA LEU A 299 -28.32 13.74 2.75
C LEU A 299 -28.02 15.24 2.60
N SER A 300 -27.05 15.63 1.77
CA SER A 300 -26.75 17.06 1.58
C SER A 300 -27.88 17.76 0.83
N LYS A 301 -28.48 17.12 -0.18
CA LYS A 301 -29.64 17.65 -0.90
C LYS A 301 -30.88 17.76 -0.02
N THR A 302 -31.12 16.80 0.89
CA THR A 302 -32.25 16.90 1.82
C THR A 302 -32.04 17.98 2.88
N MET A 303 -30.80 18.23 3.31
CA MET A 303 -30.48 19.34 4.22
C MET A 303 -30.63 20.72 3.55
N GLU A 304 -30.22 20.87 2.28
CA GLU A 304 -30.43 22.12 1.51
C GLU A 304 -31.91 22.45 1.27
N VAL A 305 -32.76 21.43 1.09
CA VAL A 305 -34.22 21.62 0.94
C VAL A 305 -34.88 21.98 2.29
N HIS A 306 -34.31 21.53 3.41
CA HIS A 306 -34.86 21.83 4.72
C HIS A 306 -34.49 23.24 5.21
N ASP A 307 -33.28 23.74 4.89
CA ASP A 307 -32.87 25.12 5.18
C ASP A 307 -33.59 26.17 4.33
N SER A 308 -34.04 25.81 3.11
CA SER A 308 -34.80 26.71 2.23
C SER A 308 -36.30 26.78 2.55
N SER A 309 -36.84 25.80 3.28
CA SER A 309 -38.26 25.77 3.70
C SER A 309 -38.51 26.38 5.07
N SER A 310 -37.47 26.66 5.87
CA SER A 310 -37.56 27.36 7.17
C SER A 310 -37.43 28.88 7.08
N ILE A 311 -37.40 29.45 5.87
CA ILE A 311 -37.28 30.91 5.62
C ILE A 311 -38.62 31.53 5.13
N HIS A 312 -39.73 30.79 5.21
CA HIS A 312 -41.07 31.32 4.92
C HIS A 312 -41.98 31.33 6.14
#